data_AF-A0A847W9P0-F1
#
_entry.id   AF-A0A847W9P0-F1
#
_cell.length_a   1.000
_cell.length_b   1.000
_cell.length_c   1.000
_cell.angle_alpha   90.00
_cell.angle_beta   90.00
_cell.angle_gamma   90.00
#
_symmetry.space_group_name_H-M   'P 1'
#
loop_
_entity.id
_entity.type
_entity.pdbx_description
1 polymer ?
#
loop_
_entity_poly.entity_id
_entity_poly.type
_entity_poly.pdbx_seq_one_letter_code
_entity_poly.pdbx_strand_id
1 'polypeptide(L)'
;CPGPVAGNLKNTSKEVRPDSLKNDDEPAPAPAPAAPPVSGSMPAIDFSKLTMSAEEAGERVINGIRRNDLYIFTHTEFAAGVKSKADAMLRAYPDQPINPDFNKVFGFLTRNPIYDTQTTPKPPVME
;
A
#
# COMPACT_ATOMS: atom_id res chain seq x y z
N CYS A 1 -1.40 -2.51 -0.32
CA CYS A 1 -0.49 -1.59 0.39
C CYS A 1 0.92 -2.13 0.21
N PRO A 2 1.92 -1.35 -0.23
CA PRO A 2 3.27 -1.89 -0.28
C PRO A 2 3.71 -2.21 1.15
N GLY A 3 4.18 -3.44 1.37
CA GLY A 3 4.85 -3.82 2.61
C GLY A 3 6.28 -3.27 2.66
N PRO A 4 7.05 -3.63 3.69
CA PRO A 4 8.37 -3.06 3.91
C PRO A 4 9.36 -3.46 2.80
N VAL A 5 10.09 -2.46 2.31
CA VAL A 5 11.20 -2.63 1.36
C VAL A 5 12.49 -2.20 2.06
N ALA A 6 13.52 -3.02 1.94
CA ALA A 6 14.83 -2.72 2.50
C ALA A 6 15.42 -1.45 1.85
N GLY A 7 15.91 -0.54 2.67
CA GLY A 7 16.50 0.71 2.20
C GLY A 7 17.02 1.56 3.35
N ASN A 8 17.80 2.59 3.02
CA ASN A 8 18.41 3.51 3.97
C ASN A 8 17.55 4.76 4.25
N LEU A 9 16.36 4.88 3.64
CA LEU A 9 15.51 6.08 3.70
C LEU A 9 15.20 6.53 5.13
N LYS A 10 15.04 5.60 6.08
CA LYS A 10 14.79 5.95 7.49
C LYS A 10 15.91 6.82 8.08
N ASN A 11 17.16 6.54 7.71
CA ASN A 11 18.33 7.25 8.21
C ASN A 11 18.61 8.49 7.37
N THR A 12 18.67 8.32 6.05
CA THR A 12 19.04 9.41 5.13
C THR A 12 17.99 10.51 5.06
N SER A 13 16.70 10.22 5.30
CA SER A 13 15.64 11.25 5.31
C SER A 13 15.86 12.33 6.38
N LYS A 14 16.60 12.04 7.46
CA LYS A 14 16.97 13.06 8.45
C LYS A 14 18.18 13.87 7.99
N GLU A 15 19.15 13.20 7.38
CA GLU A 15 20.41 13.78 6.93
C GLU A 15 20.21 14.78 5.77
N VAL A 16 19.31 14.46 4.82
CA VAL A 16 19.12 15.25 3.59
C VAL A 16 17.93 16.21 3.68
N ARG A 17 17.23 16.26 4.81
CA ARG A 17 16.06 17.13 4.97
C ARG A 17 16.48 18.60 4.95
N PRO A 18 15.85 19.46 4.12
CA PRO A 18 16.14 20.90 4.14
C PRO A 18 15.97 21.49 5.54
N ASP A 19 16.82 22.45 5.92
CA ASP A 19 16.83 23.03 7.26
C ASP A 19 15.46 23.59 7.67
N SER A 20 14.73 24.20 6.75
CA SER A 20 13.39 24.75 7.00
C SER A 20 12.31 23.70 7.28
N LEU A 21 12.61 22.41 7.06
CA LEU A 21 11.69 21.29 7.26
C LEU A 21 12.14 20.34 8.37
N LYS A 22 13.35 20.51 8.93
CA LYS A 22 13.84 19.68 10.04
C LYS A 22 12.91 19.82 11.24
N ASN A 23 12.60 18.69 11.87
CA ASN A 23 11.71 18.61 13.03
C ASN A 23 12.39 17.84 14.18
N ASP A 24 13.72 17.95 14.25
CA ASP A 24 14.53 17.23 15.23
C ASP A 24 14.23 17.66 16.68
N ASP A 25 13.73 18.89 16.85
CA ASP A 25 13.33 19.47 18.14
C ASP A 25 11.84 19.30 18.46
N GLU A 26 11.04 18.70 17.56
CA GLU A 26 9.62 18.52 17.85
C GLU A 26 9.42 17.46 18.94
N PRO A 27 8.68 17.78 20.02
CA PRO A 27 8.31 16.79 21.02
C PRO A 27 7.60 15.64 20.34
N ALA A 28 7.96 14.41 20.71
CA ALA A 28 7.23 13.23 20.26
C ALA A 28 5.73 13.45 20.52
N PRO A 29 4.83 13.09 19.59
CA PRO A 29 3.41 13.21 19.80
C PRO A 29 3.04 12.56 21.14
N ALA A 30 2.14 13.21 21.89
CA ALA A 30 1.62 12.64 23.12
C ALA A 30 1.19 11.18 22.85
N PRO A 31 1.59 10.22 23.70
CA PRO A 31 1.29 8.82 23.44
C PRO A 31 -0.22 8.66 23.24
N ALA A 32 -0.60 7.96 22.16
CA ALA A 32 -1.99 7.62 21.91
C ALA A 32 -2.57 6.91 23.16
N PRO A 33 -3.89 7.03 23.43
CA PRO A 33 -4.53 6.29 24.52
C PRO A 33 -4.09 4.83 24.46
N ALA A 34 -3.61 4.31 25.60
CA ALA A 34 -3.02 2.99 25.67
C ALA A 34 -3.97 1.98 25.02
N ALA A 35 -3.52 1.33 23.95
CA ALA A 35 -4.20 0.15 23.44
C ALA A 35 -4.31 -0.86 24.59
N PRO A 36 -5.40 -1.66 24.66
CA PRO A 36 -5.52 -2.70 25.67
C PRO A 36 -4.23 -3.55 25.67
N PRO A 37 -3.70 -3.91 26.85
CA PRO A 37 -2.42 -4.58 26.94
C PRO A 37 -2.46 -5.86 26.13
N VAL A 38 -1.71 -5.89 25.03
CA VAL A 38 -1.39 -7.13 24.34
C VAL A 38 -0.52 -7.95 25.29
N SER A 39 -1.10 -9.01 25.86
CA SER A 39 -0.40 -9.88 26.80
C SER A 39 0.71 -10.63 26.07
N GLY A 40 1.96 -10.25 26.34
CA GLY A 40 3.17 -10.95 25.87
C GLY A 40 4.25 -9.99 25.40
N SER A 41 5.51 -10.27 25.75
CA SER A 41 6.63 -9.68 25.02
C SER A 41 6.57 -10.20 23.59
N MET A 42 6.49 -9.28 22.62
CA MET A 42 6.67 -9.67 21.22
C MET A 42 8.06 -10.31 21.11
N PRO A 43 8.18 -11.54 20.56
CA PRO A 43 9.48 -12.14 20.32
C PRO A 43 10.31 -11.19 19.45
N ALA A 44 11.63 -11.21 19.60
CA ALA A 44 12.51 -10.41 18.74
C ALA A 44 12.24 -10.78 17.27
N ILE A 45 11.63 -9.86 16.53
CA ILE A 45 11.30 -10.06 15.11
C ILE A 45 12.54 -9.72 14.29
N ASP A 46 13.03 -10.70 13.54
CA ASP A 46 14.03 -10.49 12.51
C ASP A 46 13.38 -9.85 11.27
N PHE A 47 13.38 -8.52 11.21
CA PHE A 47 12.78 -7.76 10.12
C PHE A 47 13.45 -7.99 8.76
N SER A 48 14.70 -8.48 8.73
CA SER A 48 15.39 -8.76 7.46
C SER A 48 14.67 -9.81 6.62
N LYS A 49 13.95 -10.73 7.28
CA LYS A 49 13.14 -11.77 6.65
C LYS A 49 11.75 -11.30 6.22
N LEU A 50 11.35 -10.11 6.66
CA LEU A 50 10.05 -9.53 6.38
C LEU A 50 10.11 -8.42 5.33
N THR A 51 11.32 -7.98 4.96
CA THR A 51 11.55 -6.90 4.00
C THR A 51 11.96 -7.43 2.63
N MET A 52 11.28 -6.97 1.59
CA MET A 52 11.68 -7.21 0.20
C MET A 52 12.91 -6.36 -0.17
N SER A 53 13.79 -6.83 -1.06
CA SER A 53 14.91 -6.01 -1.56
C SER A 53 14.43 -4.88 -2.47
N ALA A 54 15.26 -3.84 -2.63
CA ALA A 54 14.94 -2.73 -3.53
C ALA A 54 14.99 -3.17 -5.00
N GLU A 55 15.90 -4.09 -5.34
CA GLU A 55 16.05 -4.67 -6.68
C GLU A 55 14.81 -5.47 -7.08
N GLU A 56 14.30 -6.31 -6.18
CA GLU A 56 13.06 -7.06 -6.43
C GLU A 56 11.86 -6.12 -6.58
N ALA A 57 11.80 -5.06 -5.77
CA ALA A 57 10.78 -4.01 -5.93
C ALA A 57 10.86 -3.36 -7.31
N GLY A 58 12.06 -3.02 -7.76
CA GLY A 58 12.33 -2.42 -9.07
C GLY A 58 11.93 -3.33 -10.23
N GLU A 59 12.28 -4.62 -10.17
CA GLU A 59 11.94 -5.59 -11.20
C GLU A 59 10.42 -5.76 -11.33
N ARG A 60 9.70 -5.74 -10.21
CA ARG A 60 8.23 -5.78 -10.21
C ARG A 60 7.63 -4.53 -10.86
N VAL A 61 8.22 -3.35 -10.66
CA VAL A 61 7.81 -2.11 -11.34
C VAL A 61 8.03 -2.22 -12.83
N ILE A 62 9.23 -2.64 -13.27
CA ILE A 62 9.56 -2.80 -14.69
C ILE A 62 8.60 -3.79 -15.36
N ASN A 63 8.31 -4.92 -14.70
CA ASN A 63 7.38 -5.92 -15.24
C ASN A 63 5.94 -5.41 -15.29
N GLY A 64 5.50 -4.60 -14.34
CA GLY A 64 4.20 -3.93 -14.40
C GLY A 64 4.11 -2.94 -15.56
N ILE A 65 5.16 -2.14 -15.79
CA ILE A 65 5.24 -1.21 -16.93
C ILE A 65 5.13 -1.99 -18.26
N ARG A 66 5.90 -3.07 -18.42
CA ARG A 66 5.87 -3.90 -19.64
C ARG A 66 4.50 -4.52 -19.91
N ARG A 67 3.71 -4.79 -18.85
CA ARG A 67 2.35 -5.36 -18.93
C ARG A 67 1.25 -4.31 -18.96
N ASN A 68 1.61 -3.02 -18.88
CA ASN A 68 0.67 -1.92 -18.78
C ASN A 68 -0.29 -2.07 -17.57
N ASP A 69 0.24 -2.52 -16.43
CA ASP A 69 -0.52 -2.64 -15.18
C ASP A 69 -0.79 -1.26 -14.58
N LEU A 70 -2.00 -1.07 -14.04
CA LEU A 70 -2.35 0.12 -13.27
C LEU A 70 -1.96 -0.02 -11.79
N TYR A 71 -2.04 -1.22 -11.23
CA TYR A 71 -1.72 -1.49 -9.84
C TYR A 71 -0.59 -2.52 -9.70
N ILE A 72 0.46 -2.14 -8.97
CA ILE A 72 1.59 -3.01 -8.64
C ILE A 72 1.61 -3.19 -7.12
N PHE A 73 1.09 -4.33 -6.65
CA PHE A 73 1.13 -4.70 -5.23
C PHE A 73 2.20 -5.75 -4.99
N THR A 74 3.08 -5.50 -4.01
CA THR A 74 4.28 -6.30 -3.79
C THR A 74 4.10 -7.39 -2.72
N HIS A 75 3.27 -7.15 -1.71
CA HIS A 75 3.13 -8.07 -0.58
C HIS A 75 1.76 -8.73 -0.62
N THR A 76 1.74 -10.03 -0.95
CA THR A 76 0.50 -10.81 -1.17
C THR A 76 -0.25 -11.05 0.12
N GLU A 77 0.42 -10.95 1.27
CA GLU A 77 -0.12 -11.08 2.61
C GLU A 77 -1.25 -10.07 2.87
N PHE A 78 -1.23 -8.90 2.19
CA PHE A 78 -2.26 -7.89 2.34
C PHE A 78 -3.53 -8.16 1.51
N ALA A 79 -3.51 -9.12 0.57
CA ALA A 79 -4.62 -9.31 -0.37
C ALA A 79 -5.95 -9.62 0.33
N ALA A 80 -5.93 -10.53 1.32
CA ALA A 80 -7.12 -10.88 2.09
C ALA A 80 -7.67 -9.69 2.89
N GLY A 81 -6.79 -8.90 3.50
CA GLY A 81 -7.17 -7.70 4.26
C GLY A 81 -7.77 -6.61 3.36
N VAL A 82 -7.18 -6.38 2.17
CA VAL A 82 -7.71 -5.45 1.18
C VAL A 82 -9.10 -5.88 0.72
N LYS A 83 -9.30 -7.19 0.44
CA LYS A 83 -10.61 -7.72 0.08
C LYS A 83 -11.65 -7.45 1.17
N SER A 84 -11.34 -7.79 2.43
CA SER A 84 -12.25 -7.58 3.56
C SER A 84 -12.66 -6.11 3.70
N LYS A 85 -11.68 -5.19 3.57
CA LYS A 85 -11.93 -3.74 3.57
C LYS A 85 -12.82 -3.32 2.39
N ALA A 86 -12.54 -3.79 1.19
CA ALA A 86 -13.35 -3.49 0.00
C ALA A 86 -14.79 -3.97 0.14
N ASP A 87 -14.98 -5.21 0.61
CA ASP A 87 -16.31 -5.78 0.86
C ASP A 87 -17.08 -4.93 1.89
N ALA A 88 -16.41 -4.42 2.93
CA ALA A 88 -17.03 -3.53 3.91
C ALA A 88 -17.43 -2.17 3.33
N MET A 89 -16.59 -1.58 2.48
CA MET A 89 -16.91 -0.33 1.77
C MET A 89 -18.10 -0.52 0.82
N LEU A 90 -18.17 -1.64 0.10
CA LEU A 90 -19.29 -1.96 -0.79
C LEU A 90 -20.62 -2.10 -0.05
N ARG A 91 -20.62 -2.72 1.14
CA ARG A 91 -21.82 -2.81 2.00
C ARG A 91 -22.32 -1.47 2.54
N ALA A 92 -21.49 -0.42 2.53
CA ALA A 92 -21.85 0.88 3.05
C ALA A 92 -22.64 1.74 2.06
N TYR A 93 -22.71 1.37 0.78
CA TYR A 93 -23.54 2.09 -0.18
C TYR A 93 -25.03 1.85 0.09
N PRO A 94 -25.86 2.90 0.02
CA PRO A 94 -27.30 2.77 0.22
C PRO A 94 -27.93 1.95 -0.92
N ASP A 95 -28.96 1.16 -0.57
CA ASP A 95 -29.81 0.49 -1.55
C ASP A 95 -30.81 1.50 -2.13
N GLN A 96 -30.44 2.13 -3.25
CA GLN A 96 -31.25 3.14 -3.93
C GLN A 96 -31.11 3.05 -5.46
N PRO A 97 -32.09 3.56 -6.22
CA PRO A 97 -32.00 3.59 -7.68
C PRO A 97 -30.77 4.37 -8.17
N ILE A 98 -30.13 3.83 -9.22
CA ILE A 98 -29.02 4.50 -9.92
C ILE A 98 -29.59 5.61 -10.80
N ASN A 99 -29.01 6.81 -10.74
CA ASN A 99 -29.34 7.89 -11.66
C ASN A 99 -28.78 7.58 -13.07
N PRO A 100 -29.64 7.40 -14.09
CA PRO A 100 -29.20 7.01 -15.43
C PRO A 100 -28.40 8.11 -16.15
N ASP A 101 -28.59 9.38 -15.79
CA ASP A 101 -27.86 10.50 -16.40
C ASP A 101 -26.48 10.69 -15.78
N PHE A 102 -26.30 10.27 -14.51
CA PHE A 102 -25.00 10.32 -13.85
C PHE A 102 -23.95 9.52 -14.62
N ASN A 103 -24.26 8.28 -15.01
CA ASN A 103 -23.30 7.43 -15.73
C ASN A 103 -22.96 7.96 -17.13
N LYS A 104 -23.90 8.65 -17.79
CA LYS A 104 -23.66 9.25 -19.11
C LYS A 104 -22.64 10.39 -19.03
N VAL A 105 -22.69 11.19 -17.97
CA VAL A 105 -21.83 12.37 -17.80
C VAL A 105 -20.53 12.02 -17.06
N PHE A 106 -20.61 11.18 -16.03
CA PHE A 106 -19.55 10.94 -15.07
C PHE A 106 -18.99 9.51 -15.08
N GLY A 107 -19.37 8.66 -16.05
CA GLY A 107 -18.90 7.27 -16.12
C GLY A 107 -17.37 7.12 -16.17
N PHE A 108 -16.65 8.14 -16.67
CA PHE A 108 -15.20 8.16 -16.68
C PHE A 108 -14.57 8.27 -15.28
N LEU A 109 -15.31 8.76 -14.27
CA LEU A 109 -14.85 8.82 -12.88
C LEU A 109 -14.94 7.47 -12.18
N THR A 110 -15.84 6.59 -12.62
CA THR A 110 -16.17 5.34 -11.94
C THR A 110 -15.54 4.12 -12.62
N ARG A 111 -14.97 4.28 -13.81
CA ARG A 111 -14.37 3.17 -14.56
C ARG A 111 -13.06 3.55 -15.25
N ASN A 112 -12.08 2.65 -15.13
CA ASN A 112 -10.88 2.60 -15.95
C ASN A 112 -10.88 1.27 -16.73
N PRO A 113 -10.66 1.26 -18.07
CA PRO A 113 -10.60 0.02 -18.85
C PRO A 113 -9.59 -1.02 -18.34
N ILE A 114 -8.50 -0.58 -17.68
CA ILE A 114 -7.46 -1.48 -17.15
C ILE A 114 -8.01 -2.41 -16.06
N TYR A 115 -9.09 -2.02 -15.36
CA TYR A 115 -9.71 -2.86 -14.33
C TYR A 115 -10.14 -4.23 -14.86
N ASP A 116 -10.53 -4.31 -16.13
CA ASP A 116 -11.03 -5.54 -16.77
C ASP A 116 -9.91 -6.39 -17.39
N THR A 117 -8.75 -5.79 -17.68
CA THR A 117 -7.65 -6.47 -18.39
C THR A 117 -6.46 -6.81 -17.50
N GLN A 118 -6.35 -6.19 -16.31
CA GLN A 118 -5.24 -6.44 -15.41
C GLN A 118 -5.27 -7.89 -14.90
N THR A 119 -4.11 -8.54 -14.94
CA THR A 119 -3.95 -9.95 -14.55
C THR A 119 -2.99 -10.10 -13.36
N THR A 120 -3.05 -11.24 -12.69
CA THR A 120 -2.12 -11.55 -11.60
C THR A 120 -0.69 -11.70 -12.15
N PRO A 121 0.31 -10.94 -11.65
CA PRO A 121 1.70 -11.11 -12.05
C PRO A 121 2.23 -12.49 -11.66
N LYS A 122 3.16 -13.03 -12.46
CA LYS A 122 3.97 -14.19 -12.06
C LYS A 122 4.99 -13.78 -10.99
N PRO A 123 5.49 -14.72 -10.17
CA PRO A 123 6.61 -14.46 -9.29
C PRO A 123 7.83 -13.92 -10.06
N PRO A 124 8.65 -13.05 -9.47
CA PRO A 124 9.87 -12.58 -10.10
C PRO A 124 10.82 -13.76 -10.38
N VAL A 125 11.51 -13.70 -11.52
CA VAL A 125 12.62 -14.61 -11.80
C VAL A 125 13.84 -14.05 -11.09
N MET A 126 14.24 -14.69 -10.00
CA MET A 126 15.45 -14.31 -9.26
C MET A 126 16.63 -15.02 -9.92
N GLU A 127 17.57 -14.26 -10.50
CA GLU A 127 18.87 -14.76 -10.96
C GLU A 127 19.88 -14.90 -9.81
#